data_AF-A0A4R5L3N3-F1
#
_entry.id   AF-A0A4R5L3N3-F1
#
_cell.length_a   1.000
_cell.length_b   1.000
_cell.length_c   1.000
_cell.angle_alpha   90.00
_cell.angle_beta   90.00
_cell.angle_gamma   90.00
#
_symmetry.space_group_name_H-M   'P 1'
#
loop_
_entity.id
_entity.type
_entity.pdbx_description
1 polymer ?
#
loop_
_entity_poly.entity_id
_entity_poly.type
_entity_poly.pdbx_seq_one_letter_code
_entity_poly.pdbx_strand_id
1 'polypeptide(L)' 'MSERARIAFLIERDGLQQATEWVRRTMHIYRRAVLDKRHFAHAHPHRLRFIVAYLELKRWLRTGSTTGPA' A
#
# COMPACT_ATOMS: atom_id res chain seq x y z
N MET A 1 -4.65 11.29 1.34
CA MET A 1 -5.10 10.09 2.07
C MET A 1 -3.90 9.16 2.22
N SER A 2 -3.58 8.70 3.43
CA SER A 2 -2.50 7.74 3.67
C SER A 2 -2.94 6.33 3.29
N GLU A 3 -1.99 5.43 3.00
CA GLU A 3 -2.33 4.03 2.71
C GLU A 3 -2.91 3.34 3.95
N ARG A 4 -2.55 3.79 5.15
CA ARG A 4 -3.14 3.31 6.41
C ARG A 4 -4.65 3.52 6.48
N ALA A 5 -5.13 4.72 6.17
CA ALA A 5 -6.56 5.00 6.16
C ALA A 5 -7.30 4.15 5.11
N ARG A 6 -6.66 3.91 3.97
CA ARG A 6 -7.19 3.04 2.91
C ARG A 6 -7.28 1.58 3.35
N ILE A 7 -6.25 1.08 4.03
CA ILE A 7 -6.24 -0.27 4.60
C ILE A 7 -7.36 -0.42 5.62
N ALA A 8 -7.53 0.53 6.55
CA ALA A 8 -8.60 0.48 7.55
C ALA A 8 -9.99 0.39 6.88
N PHE A 9 -10.24 1.24 5.89
CA PHE A 9 -11.47 1.19 5.10
C PHE A 9 -11.69 -0.17 4.40
N LEU A 10 -10.65 -0.74 3.80
CA LEU A 10 -10.74 -2.05 3.13
C LEU A 10 -10.98 -3.19 4.10
N ILE A 11 -10.41 -3.14 5.31
CA ILE A 11 -10.68 -4.13 6.36
C ILE A 11 -12.14 -4.05 6.79
N GLU A 12 -12.67 -2.85 7.02
CA GLU A 12 -14.07 -2.65 7.39
C GLU A 12 -15.04 -3.13 6.31
N ARG A 13 -14.71 -2.85 5.04
CA ARG A 13 -15.58 -3.18 3.89
C ARG A 13 -15.53 -4.65 3.50
N ASP A 14 -14.33 -5.21 3.36
CA ASP A 14 -14.11 -6.51 2.70
C ASP A 14 -13.52 -7.57 3.65
N GLY A 15 -13.11 -7.19 4.85
CA GLY A 15 -12.41 -8.06 5.78
C GLY A 15 -10.89 -8.08 5.60
N LEU A 16 -10.23 -8.61 6.62
CA LEU A 16 -8.77 -8.59 6.75
C LEU A 16 -8.05 -9.35 5.62
N GLN A 17 -8.58 -10.49 5.21
CA GLN A 17 -7.95 -11.32 4.18
C GLN A 17 -7.93 -10.59 2.83
N GLN A 18 -9.06 -10.01 2.45
CA GLN A 18 -9.23 -9.27 1.19
C GLN A 18 -8.36 -8.00 1.21
N ALA A 19 -8.32 -7.29 2.34
CA ALA A 19 -7.40 -6.17 2.53
C ALA A 19 -5.93 -6.61 2.41
N THR A 20 -5.55 -7.77 2.97
CA THR A 20 -4.18 -8.30 2.87
C THR A 20 -3.78 -8.60 1.43
N GLU A 21 -4.67 -9.23 0.65
CA GLU A 21 -4.44 -9.48 -0.77
C GLU A 21 -4.32 -8.18 -1.57
N TRP A 22 -5.19 -7.22 -1.29
CA TRP A 22 -5.14 -5.90 -1.90
C TRP A 22 -3.80 -5.23 -1.62
N VAL A 23 -3.32 -5.22 -0.37
CA VAL A 23 -2.03 -4.65 0.01
C VAL A 23 -0.88 -5.29 -0.79
N ARG A 24 -0.85 -6.63 -0.90
CA ARG A 24 0.17 -7.34 -1.67
C ARG A 24 0.17 -6.95 -3.15
N ARG A 25 -1.01 -6.88 -3.78
CA ARG A 25 -1.17 -6.46 -5.18
C ARG A 25 -0.73 -5.01 -5.37
N THR A 26 -1.16 -4.10 -4.50
CA THR A 26 -0.83 -2.67 -4.58
C THR A 26 0.66 -2.43 -4.40
N MET A 27 1.34 -3.13 -3.49
CA MET A 27 2.78 -3.06 -3.35
C MET A 27 3.52 -3.44 -4.64
N HIS A 28 3.07 -4.48 -5.33
CA HIS A 28 3.63 -4.89 -6.62
C HIS A 28 3.45 -3.78 -7.69
N ILE A 29 2.25 -3.20 -7.76
CA ILE A 29 1.95 -2.09 -8.70
C ILE A 29 2.83 -0.88 -8.40
N TYR A 30 2.93 -0.44 -7.14
CA TYR A 30 3.73 0.73 -6.76
C TYR A 30 5.22 0.52 -7.07
N ARG A 31 5.75 -0.68 -6.78
CA ARG A 31 7.14 -1.01 -7.13
C ARG A 31 7.36 -0.94 -8.64
N ARG A 32 6.47 -1.53 -9.45
CA ARG A 32 6.58 -1.47 -10.92
C ARG A 32 6.51 -0.04 -11.44
N ALA A 33 5.55 0.74 -10.95
CA ALA A 33 5.35 2.13 -11.34
C ALA A 33 6.58 3.02 -11.05
N VAL A 34 7.29 2.79 -9.94
CA VAL A 34 8.50 3.54 -9.59
C VAL A 34 9.72 3.12 -10.43
N LEU A 35 9.80 1.84 -10.79
CA LEU A 35 10.93 1.30 -11.56
C LEU A 35 10.80 1.55 -13.07
N ASP A 36 9.59 1.78 -13.58
CA ASP A 36 9.35 2.09 -14.99
C ASP A 36 9.64 3.58 -15.30
N LYS A 37 10.71 3.84 -16.05
CA LYS A 37 11.12 5.20 -16.45
C LYS A 37 10.08 5.96 -17.27
N ARG A 38 9.13 5.26 -17.90
CA ARG A 38 8.05 5.86 -18.70
C ARG A 38 6.83 6.21 -17.87
N HIS A 39 6.76 5.74 -16.63
CA HIS A 39 5.64 5.98 -15.73
C HIS A 39 5.87 7.25 -14.91
N PHE A 40 4.84 8.09 -14.73
CA PHE A 40 4.95 9.36 -14.00
C PHE A 40 5.46 9.19 -12.55
N ALA A 41 5.18 8.03 -11.93
CA ALA A 41 5.67 7.67 -10.59
C ALA A 41 7.19 7.48 -10.52
N HIS A 42 7.90 7.38 -11.63
CA HIS A 42 9.35 7.40 -11.66
C HIS A 42 9.93 8.81 -11.47
N ALA A 43 9.18 9.84 -11.86
CA ALA A 43 9.62 11.22 -11.79
C ALA A 43 9.40 11.85 -10.40
N HIS A 44 10.25 12.81 -10.05
CA HIS A 44 10.00 13.69 -8.90
C HIS A 44 8.78 14.58 -9.17
N PRO A 45 7.92 14.91 -8.18
CA PRO A 45 7.93 14.49 -6.78
C PRO A 45 7.18 13.17 -6.50
N HIS A 46 6.55 12.58 -7.53
CA HIS A 46 5.68 11.42 -7.40
C HIS A 46 6.44 10.19 -6.88
N ARG A 47 7.69 10.00 -7.31
CA ARG A 47 8.54 8.90 -6.85
C ARG A 47 8.61 8.77 -5.34
N LEU A 48 8.81 9.88 -4.64
CA LEU A 48 8.87 9.88 -3.17
C LEU A 48 7.53 9.44 -2.57
N ARG A 49 6.42 9.94 -3.09
CA ARG A 49 5.07 9.59 -2.61
C ARG A 49 4.77 8.10 -2.77
N PHE A 50 5.11 7.52 -3.92
CA PHE A 50 4.94 6.09 -4.16
C PHE A 50 5.84 5.22 -3.25
N ILE A 51 7.08 5.65 -3.01
CA ILE A 51 7.99 4.94 -2.10
C ILE A 51 7.45 5.00 -0.65
N VAL A 52 7.01 6.17 -0.18
CA VAL A 52 6.43 6.32 1.15
C VAL A 52 5.19 5.43 1.30
N ALA A 53 4.27 5.48 0.33
CA ALA A 53 3.07 4.64 0.31
C ALA A 53 3.43 3.14 0.33
N TYR A 54 4.39 2.71 -0.50
CA TYR A 54 4.90 1.34 -0.48
C TYR A 54 5.45 0.92 0.89
N LEU A 55 6.18 1.81 1.58
CA LEU A 55 6.73 1.54 2.91
C LEU A 55 5.64 1.47 3.98
N GLU A 56 4.57 2.25 3.88
CA GLU A 56 3.40 2.15 4.76
C GLU A 56 2.74 0.78 4.63
N LEU A 57 2.49 0.34 3.39
CA LEU A 57 1.94 -0.98 3.07
C LEU A 57 2.83 -2.12 3.58
N LYS A 58 4.15 -2.03 3.32
CA LYS A 58 5.14 -3.01 3.79
C LYS A 58 5.18 -3.08 5.31
N ARG A 59 5.11 -1.94 5.99
CA ARG A 59 5.12 -1.88 7.46
C ARG A 59 3.88 -2.57 8.01
N TRP A 60 2.70 -2.29 7.46
CA TRP A 60 1.45 -2.93 7.89
C TRP A 60 1.50 -4.46 7.78
N LEU A 61 2.02 -5.02 6.68
CA LEU A 61 2.22 -6.46 6.54
C LEU A 61 3.19 -7.04 7.58
N ARG A 62 4.23 -6.28 7.97
CA ARG A 62 5.25 -6.73 8.93
C ARG A 62 4.77 -6.69 10.37
N THR A 63 3.93 -5.71 10.74
CA THR A 63 3.37 -5.58 12.09
C THR A 63 2.25 -6.58 12.38
N GLY A 64 1.96 -7.45 11.43
CA GLY A 64 0.91 -8.45 11.53
C GLY A 64 -0.43 -7.86 11.14
N SER A 65 -1.14 -8.59 10.29
CA SER A 65 -2.56 -8.45 9.97
C SER A 65 -3.48 -8.57 11.21
N THR A 66 -2.96 -8.45 12.44
CA THR A 66 -3.60 -8.82 13.70
C THR A 66 -4.40 -7.70 14.37
N THR A 67 -4.59 -6.55 13.74
CA THR A 67 -5.50 -5.52 14.26
C THR A 67 -6.85 -5.64 13.57
N GLY A 68 -7.63 -6.65 13.97
CA GLY A 68 -9.08 -6.45 14.08
C GLY A 68 -9.36 -5.42 15.17
N PRO A 69 -10.51 -4.71 15.14
CA PRO A 69 -10.82 -3.69 16.13
C PRO A 69 -10.75 -4.30 17.54
N ALA A 70 -10.03 -3.61 18.43
CA ALA A 70 -10.07 -3.86 19.87
C ALA A 70 -11.39 -3.37 20.46
#